data_AF-A0A2V9ZI44-F1
#
_entry.id   AF-A0A2V9ZI44-F1
#
_cell.length_a   1.000
_cell.length_b   1.000
_cell.length_c   1.000
_cell.angle_alpha   90.00
_cell.angle_beta   90.00
_cell.angle_gamma   90.00
#
_symmetry.space_group_name_H-M   'P 1'
#
loop_
_entity.id
_entity.type
_entity.pdbx_description
1 polymer ?
#
loop_
_entity_poly.entity_id
_entity_poly.type
_entity_poly.pdbx_seq_one_letter_code
_entity_poly.pdbx_strand_id
1 'polypeptide(L)'
;MIQGFATAEGTARYRGRFPELAQAGHFRQPANVPGAGELWLSSLGLGTYLGEANAAADAAYSEAIQQAVRSGVNVLDAAINYRNQR
;
A
#
# COMPACT_ATOMS: atom_id res chain seq x y z
N MET A 1 1.57 -17.22 7.06
CA MET A 1 1.16 -15.82 7.31
C MET A 1 2.42 -14.98 7.37
N ILE A 2 2.48 -13.86 6.65
CA ILE A 2 3.63 -12.93 6.73
C ILE A 2 3.64 -12.36 8.15
N GLN A 3 4.81 -12.37 8.79
CA GLN A 3 4.95 -11.80 10.13
C GLN A 3 5.03 -10.27 10.08
N GLY A 4 4.42 -9.62 11.08
CA GLY A 4 4.44 -8.17 11.24
C GLY A 4 3.13 -7.48 10.84
N PHE A 5 3.03 -6.20 11.19
CA PHE A 5 1.89 -5.33 10.90
C PHE A 5 2.39 -3.87 10.77
N ALA A 6 1.57 -3.00 10.18
CA ALA A 6 1.90 -1.58 10.06
C ALA A 6 1.87 -0.90 11.44
N THR A 7 2.88 -0.10 11.76
CA THR A 7 2.97 0.67 13.01
C THR A 7 2.96 2.18 12.73
N ALA A 8 2.55 2.97 13.72
CA ALA A 8 2.59 4.43 13.63
C ALA A 8 4.01 4.94 13.32
N GLU A 9 5.02 4.42 14.03
CA GLU A 9 6.42 4.75 13.79
C GLU A 9 6.88 4.34 12.37
N GLY A 10 6.54 3.12 11.94
CA GLY A 10 6.94 2.59 10.63
C GLY A 10 6.36 3.40 9.48
N THR A 11 5.08 3.77 9.57
CA THR A 11 4.40 4.58 8.55
C THR A 11 4.83 6.04 8.59
N ALA A 12 5.12 6.62 9.76
CA ALA A 12 5.70 7.95 9.88
C ALA A 12 7.10 8.02 9.25
N ARG A 13 7.96 7.01 9.49
CA ARG A 13 9.27 6.90 8.86
C ARG A 13 9.16 6.75 7.34
N TYR A 14 8.19 5.99 6.85
CA TYR A 14 7.94 5.85 5.42
C TYR A 14 7.52 7.19 4.78
N ARG A 15 6.55 7.90 5.38
CA ARG A 15 6.18 9.27 4.99
C ARG A 15 7.39 10.21 4.94
N GLY A 16 8.29 10.11 5.92
CA GLY A 16 9.50 10.93 6.00
C GLY A 16 10.48 10.76 4.83
N ARG A 17 10.38 9.66 4.05
CA ARG A 17 11.17 9.46 2.82
C ARG A 17 10.68 10.31 1.65
N PHE A 18 9.49 10.90 1.75
CA PHE A 18 8.83 11.66 0.68
C PHE A 18 8.37 13.04 1.17
N PRO A 19 9.29 13.96 1.50
CA PRO A 19 8.94 15.25 2.11
C PRO A 19 8.02 16.10 1.25
N GLU A 20 8.21 16.13 -0.07
CA GLU A 20 7.36 16.90 -1.00
C GLU A 20 5.92 16.35 -1.03
N LEU A 21 5.75 15.04 -1.13
CA LEU A 21 4.43 14.39 -1.08
C LEU A 21 3.76 14.59 0.30
N ALA A 22 4.55 14.54 1.37
CA ALA A 22 4.05 14.79 2.73
C ALA A 22 3.54 16.22 2.91
N GLN A 23 4.24 17.22 2.34
CA GLN A 23 3.81 18.62 2.32
C GLN A 23 2.56 18.81 1.44
N ALA A 24 2.45 18.06 0.34
CA ALA A 24 1.28 18.08 -0.54
C ALA A 24 0.04 17.36 0.04
N GLY A 25 0.10 16.83 1.27
CA GLY A 25 -1.03 16.14 1.90
C GLY A 25 -1.34 14.75 1.33
N HIS A 26 -0.34 14.12 0.67
CA HIS A 26 -0.47 12.76 0.15
C HIS A 26 -0.63 11.73 1.28
N PHE A 27 0.02 11.92 2.42
CA PHE A 27 -0.11 11.02 3.56
C PHE A 27 -1.09 11.57 4.60
N ARG A 28 -2.07 10.76 5.01
CA ARG A 28 -3.16 11.16 5.91
C ARG A 28 -3.35 10.12 7.01
N GLN A 29 -3.77 10.59 8.19
CA GLN A 29 -4.14 9.73 9.30
C GLN A 29 -5.66 9.57 9.35
N PRO A 30 -6.19 8.34 9.32
CA PRO A 30 -7.63 8.09 9.39
C PRO A 30 -8.08 8.03 10.85
N ALA A 31 -8.04 9.14 11.58
CA ALA A 31 -8.21 9.19 13.05
C ALA A 31 -9.44 8.44 13.61
N ASN A 32 -10.51 8.32 12.80
CA ASN A 32 -11.76 7.65 13.18
C ASN A 32 -11.80 6.15 12.84
N VAL A 33 -10.71 5.56 12.33
CA VAL A 33 -10.63 4.14 11.96
C VAL A 33 -9.93 3.36 13.08
N PRO A 34 -10.66 2.48 13.81
CA PRO A 34 -10.08 1.66 14.87
C PRO A 34 -8.90 0.83 14.37
N GLY A 35 -7.80 0.83 15.11
CA GLY A 35 -6.58 0.08 14.77
C GLY A 35 -5.71 0.71 13.66
N ALA A 36 -6.17 1.78 13.00
CA ALA A 36 -5.42 2.47 11.95
C ALA A 36 -5.27 3.99 12.16
N GLY A 37 -5.92 4.56 13.18
CA GLY A 37 -6.00 6.02 13.38
C GLY A 37 -4.66 6.74 13.54
N GLU A 38 -3.62 6.03 13.97
CA GLU A 38 -2.27 6.58 14.13
C GLU A 38 -1.38 6.36 12.89
N LEU A 39 -1.82 5.56 11.92
CA LEU A 39 -1.04 5.21 10.73
C LEU A 39 -1.06 6.34 9.70
N TRP A 40 0.10 6.64 9.13
CA TRP A 40 0.19 7.51 7.95
C TRP A 40 -0.06 6.70 6.68
N LEU A 41 -1.21 6.90 6.05
CA LEU A 41 -1.62 6.18 4.84
C LEU A 41 -1.53 7.10 3.62
N SER A 42 -1.06 6.57 2.50
CA SER A 42 -1.07 7.28 1.22
C SER A 42 -2.50 7.55 0.75
N SER A 43 -2.71 8.70 0.10
CA SER A 43 -4.02 9.12 -0.42
C SER A 43 -4.48 8.32 -1.63
N LEU A 44 -3.57 7.53 -2.21
CA LEU A 44 -3.79 6.54 -3.24
C LEU A 44 -3.41 5.16 -2.70
N GLY A 45 -4.16 4.13 -3.13
CA GLY A 45 -3.83 2.73 -2.91
C GLY A 45 -3.74 1.97 -4.24
N LEU A 46 -3.21 0.75 -4.19
CA LEU A 46 -3.16 -0.17 -5.33
C LEU A 46 -3.92 -1.44 -4.99
N GLY A 47 -4.96 -1.75 -5.77
CA GLY A 47 -5.73 -2.99 -5.64
C GLY A 47 -5.28 -4.07 -6.62
N THR A 48 -5.51 -5.34 -6.27
CA THR A 48 -5.07 -6.52 -7.04
C THR A 48 -6.22 -7.37 -7.60
N TYR A 49 -7.42 -6.81 -7.70
CA TYR A 49 -8.65 -7.56 -7.99
C TYR A 49 -8.69 -8.20 -9.39
N LEU A 50 -8.35 -7.45 -10.44
CA LEU A 50 -8.59 -7.83 -11.84
C LEU A 50 -7.35 -8.38 -12.54
N GLY A 51 -7.55 -8.99 -13.71
CA GLY A 51 -6.50 -9.46 -14.61
C GLY A 51 -6.38 -10.97 -14.65
N GLU A 52 -6.05 -11.48 -15.83
CA GLU A 52 -5.89 -12.92 -16.08
C GLU A 52 -4.94 -13.57 -15.08
N ALA A 53 -5.29 -14.75 -14.57
CA ALA A 53 -4.48 -15.50 -13.62
C ALA A 53 -3.32 -16.22 -14.35
N ASN A 54 -2.45 -15.46 -15.01
CA ASN A 54 -1.30 -15.92 -15.78
C ASN A 54 0.01 -15.24 -15.34
N ALA A 55 1.14 -15.84 -15.70
CA ALA A 55 2.46 -15.39 -15.26
C ALA A 55 2.83 -13.98 -15.73
N ALA A 56 2.30 -13.53 -16.88
CA ALA A 56 2.55 -12.19 -17.40
C ALA A 56 1.88 -11.12 -16.52
N ALA A 57 0.63 -11.35 -16.11
CA ALA A 57 -0.06 -10.47 -15.18
C ALA A 57 0.58 -10.50 -13.78
N ASP A 58 1.10 -11.65 -13.32
CA ASP A 58 1.83 -11.74 -12.04
C ASP A 58 3.10 -10.88 -12.04
N ALA A 59 3.85 -10.91 -13.15
CA ALA A 59 5.03 -10.07 -13.34
C ALA A 59 4.64 -8.58 -13.38
N ALA A 60 3.60 -8.22 -14.13
CA ALA A 60 3.10 -6.85 -14.21
C ALA A 60 2.65 -6.31 -12.84
N TYR A 61 1.96 -7.12 -12.03
CA TYR A 61 1.59 -6.73 -10.66
C TYR A 61 2.82 -6.56 -9.77
N SER A 62 3.81 -7.45 -9.87
CA SER A 62 5.06 -7.34 -9.10
C SER A 62 5.81 -6.05 -9.42
N GLU A 63 5.87 -5.67 -10.69
CA GLU A 63 6.46 -4.40 -11.14
C GLU A 63 5.64 -3.19 -10.68
N ALA A 64 4.32 -3.23 -10.85
CA ALA A 64 3.42 -2.16 -10.44
C ALA A 64 3.46 -1.90 -8.93
N ILE A 65 3.46 -2.96 -8.11
CA ILE A 65 3.56 -2.85 -6.65
C ILE A 65 4.90 -2.23 -6.25
N GLN A 66 6.00 -2.69 -6.83
CA GLN A 66 7.32 -2.12 -6.56
C GLN A 66 7.38 -0.64 -6.93
N GLN A 67 6.85 -0.27 -8.09
CA GLN A 67 6.82 1.12 -8.54
C GLN A 67 5.94 1.98 -7.62
N ALA A 68 4.75 1.50 -7.26
CA ALA A 68 3.83 2.20 -6.36
C ALA A 68 4.48 2.47 -4.99
N VAL A 69 5.11 1.45 -4.38
CA VAL A 69 5.82 1.60 -3.11
C VAL A 69 7.02 2.55 -3.25
N ARG A 70 7.81 2.45 -4.32
CA ARG A 70 8.90 3.42 -4.55
C ARG A 70 8.41 4.85 -4.77
N SER A 71 7.14 5.03 -5.16
CA SER A 71 6.51 6.33 -5.42
C SER A 71 5.69 6.85 -4.24
N GLY A 72 5.74 6.21 -3.07
CA GLY A 72 5.07 6.70 -1.86
C GLY A 72 3.65 6.16 -1.63
N VAL A 73 3.25 5.08 -2.30
CA VAL A 73 2.02 4.32 -1.95
C VAL A 73 2.34 3.31 -0.85
N ASN A 74 1.53 3.23 0.21
CA ASN A 74 1.67 2.21 1.26
C ASN A 74 0.37 1.49 1.61
N VAL A 75 -0.68 1.69 0.81
CA VAL A 75 -1.94 0.95 0.91
C VAL A 75 -2.03 0.00 -0.28
N LEU A 76 -1.96 -1.30 0.00
CA LEU A 76 -2.13 -2.37 -0.99
C LEU A 76 -3.39 -3.16 -0.61
N ASP A 77 -4.34 -3.24 -1.52
CA ASP A 77 -5.59 -3.97 -1.35
C ASP A 77 -5.52 -5.33 -2.06
N ALA A 78 -5.90 -6.38 -1.34
CA ALA A 78 -5.90 -7.76 -1.83
C ALA A 78 -6.94 -8.60 -1.06
N ALA A 79 -7.35 -9.71 -1.66
CA ALA A 79 -8.19 -10.70 -1.00
C ALA A 79 -7.85 -12.12 -1.47
N ILE A 80 -8.17 -13.12 -0.65
CA ILE A 80 -7.87 -14.54 -0.95
C ILE A 80 -8.52 -15.05 -2.25
N ASN A 81 -9.64 -14.45 -2.66
CA ASN A 81 -10.33 -14.82 -3.90
C ASN A 81 -9.86 -14.00 -5.11
N TYR A 82 -8.98 -13.01 -4.93
CA TYR A 82 -8.45 -12.25 -6.05
C TYR A 82 -7.49 -13.14 -6.83
N ARG A 83 -7.72 -13.24 -8.14
CA ARG A 83 -6.88 -13.97 -9.10
C ARG A 83 -6.52 -15.40 -8.70
N ASN A 84 -7.39 -16.08 -7.95
CA ASN A 84 -7.18 -17.46 -7.48
C ASN A 84 -5.88 -17.65 -6.66
N GLN A 85 -5.56 -16.69 -5.77
CA GLN A 85 -4.36 -16.72 -4.93
C GLN A 85 -3.05 -16.72 -5.74
N ARG A 86 -3.06 -16.04 -6.88
CA ARG A 86 -1.88 -15.81 -7.74
C ARG A 86 -1.39 -14.37 -7.66
#